data_AF-A0A399CV23-F1
#
_entry.id   AF-A0A399CV23-F1
#
_cell.length_a   1.000
_cell.length_b   1.000
_cell.length_c   1.000
_cell.angle_alpha   90.00
_cell.angle_beta   90.00
_cell.angle_gamma   90.00
#
_symmetry.space_group_name_H-M   'P 1'
#
loop_
_entity.id
_entity.type
_entity.pdbx_description
1 polymer ?
#
loop_
_entity_poly.entity_id
_entity_poly.type
_entity_poly.pdbx_seq_one_letter_code
_entity_poly.pdbx_strand_id
1 'polypeptide(L)' 'MKYRRGLITKEIGNSLKEICLQILERNEMHFVEIRYEPDHVCFFVQSVPKQSVSEIARTLKSITAK' A
#
# COMPACT_ATOMS: atom_id res chain seq x y z
N MET A 1 -0.10 9.02 5.17
CA MET A 1 -0.60 9.85 6.30
C MET A 1 0.47 10.78 6.80
N LYS A 2 0.30 12.09 6.62
CA LYS A 2 1.16 13.07 7.28
C LYS A 2 0.63 13.35 8.68
N TYR A 3 1.53 13.51 9.64
CA TYR A 3 1.24 13.89 11.03
C TYR A 3 0.38 12.88 11.83
N ARG A 4 0.38 11.59 11.43
CA ARG A 4 -0.41 10.53 12.11
C ARG A 4 -1.88 10.91 12.37
N ARG A 5 -2.49 11.65 11.44
CA ARG A 5 -3.92 11.97 11.54
C ARG A 5 -4.71 10.69 11.35
N GLY A 6 -5.59 10.38 12.31
CA GLY A 6 -6.49 9.23 12.34
C GLY A 6 -7.58 9.23 11.26
N LEU A 7 -7.20 9.33 9.97
CA LEU A 7 -8.13 9.51 8.85
C LEU A 7 -8.48 8.22 8.12
N ILE A 8 -7.91 7.08 8.51
CA ILE A 8 -8.26 5.79 7.93
C ILE A 8 -9.51 5.27 8.63
N THR A 9 -10.64 5.49 7.97
CA THR A 9 -11.90 4.81 8.29
C THR A 9 -11.94 3.45 7.59
N LYS A 10 -12.80 2.52 8.03
CA LYS A 10 -13.00 1.22 7.37
C LYS A 10 -13.26 1.32 5.86
N GLU A 11 -14.05 2.30 5.44
CA GLU A 11 -14.34 2.54 4.01
C GLU A 11 -13.06 2.89 3.24
N ILE A 12 -12.27 3.82 3.76
CA ILE A 12 -10.99 4.24 3.16
C ILE A 12 -10.01 3.07 3.13
N GLY A 13 -9.91 2.30 4.22
CA GLY A 13 -9.05 1.11 4.30
C GLY A 13 -9.43 0.02 3.29
N ASN A 14 -10.73 -0.22 3.09
CA ASN A 14 -11.22 -1.18 2.11
C ASN A 14 -10.94 -0.71 0.67
N SER A 15 -11.21 0.56 0.34
CA SER A 15 -10.87 1.12 -0.96
C SER A 15 -9.37 1.09 -1.23
N LEU A 16 -8.54 1.37 -0.21
CA LEU A 16 -7.08 1.26 -0.30
C LEU A 16 -6.65 -0.15 -0.73
N LYS A 17 -7.26 -1.16 -0.10
CA LYS A 17 -6.95 -2.56 -0.34
C LYS A 17 -7.29 -2.94 -1.79
N GLU A 18 -8.43 -2.50 -2.28
CA GLU A 18 -8.91 -2.78 -3.63
C GLU A 18 -8.03 -2.10 -4.70
N ILE A 19 -7.70 -0.82 -4.51
CA ILE A 19 -6.80 -0.06 -5.40
C ILE A 19 -5.41 -0.69 -5.43
N CYS A 20 -4.88 -1.06 -4.26
CA CYS A 20 -3.59 -1.73 -4.14
C CYS A 20 -3.57 -3.07 -4.89
N LEU A 21 -4.61 -3.91 -4.74
CA LEU A 21 -4.71 -5.19 -5.45
C LEU A 21 -4.76 -5.00 -6.97
N GLN A 22 -5.57 -4.06 -7.47
CA GLN A 22 -5.72 -3.82 -8.92
C GLN A 22 -4.44 -3.28 -9.58
N ILE A 23 -3.69 -2.42 -8.87
CA ILE A 23 -2.50 -1.77 -9.45
C ILE A 23 -1.28 -2.69 -9.41
N LEU A 24 -1.18 -3.55 -8.40
CA LEU A 24 -0.02 -4.42 -8.25
C LEU A 24 -0.06 -5.71 -9.09
N GLU A 25 -1.24 -6.12 -9.56
CA GLU A 25 -1.37 -7.19 -10.58
C GLU A 25 -0.54 -6.89 -11.84
N ARG A 26 -0.32 -5.61 -12.15
CA ARG A 26 0.47 -5.16 -13.31
C ARG A 26 1.97 -5.05 -13.06
N ASN A 27 2.43 -5.17 -11.81
CA ASN A 27 3.72 -4.59 -11.39
C ASN A 27 4.73 -5.60 -10.83
N GLU A 28 4.60 -6.90 -11.14
CA GLU A 28 5.46 -8.01 -10.65
C GLU A 28 5.63 -8.04 -9.12
N MET A 29 4.62 -7.54 -8.40
CA MET A 29 4.60 -7.46 -6.94
C MET A 29 3.28 -8.02 -6.42
N HIS A 30 3.32 -8.76 -5.33
CA HIS A 30 2.15 -9.38 -4.72
C HIS A 30 2.00 -8.95 -3.26
N PHE A 31 0.79 -8.57 -2.85
CA PHE A 31 0.49 -8.35 -1.44
C PHE A 31 0.08 -9.66 -0.79
N VAL A 32 0.82 -10.05 0.24
CA VAL A 32 0.47 -11.20 1.08
C VAL A 32 -0.55 -10.77 2.14
N GLU A 33 -0.36 -9.59 2.75
CA GLU A 33 -1.28 -9.04 3.74
C GLU A 33 -1.27 -7.50 3.71
N ILE A 34 -2.44 -6.89 3.93
CA ILE A 34 -2.58 -5.44 4.10
C ILE A 34 -3.35 -5.19 5.40
N ARG A 35 -2.69 -4.53 6.34
CA ARG A 35 -3.26 -4.14 7.63
C ARG A 35 -3.30 -2.62 7.72
N TYR A 36 -4.44 -2.08 8.11
CA TYR A 36 -4.62 -0.65 8.26
C TYR A 36 -5.02 -0.33 9.70
N GLU A 37 -4.42 0.73 10.21
CA GLU A 37 -4.71 1.32 11.51
C GLU A 37 -5.12 2.79 11.27
N PRO A 38 -5.76 3.46 12.25
CA PRO A 38 -6.26 4.82 12.05
C PRO A 38 -5.18 5.81 11.58
N ASP A 39 -3.93 5.65 12.03
CA ASP A 39 -2.82 6.58 11.79
C ASP A 39 -1.71 6.04 10.89
N HIS A 40 -1.76 4.77 10.48
CA HIS A 40 -0.76 4.14 9.62
C HIS A 40 -1.29 2.90 8.88
N VAL A 41 -0.57 2.47 7.85
CA VAL A 41 -0.88 1.24 7.09
C VAL A 41 0.38 0.40 6.98
N CYS A 42 0.26 -0.89 7.28
CA CYS A 42 1.31 -1.90 7.13
C CYS A 42 0.99 -2.80 5.94
N PHE A 43 1.96 -2.90 5.03
CA PHE A 43 1.86 -3.75 3.85
C PHE A 43 2.89 -4.87 3.97
N PHE A 44 2.43 -6.11 3.77
CA PHE A 44 3.30 -7.26 3.62
C PHE A 44 3.34 -7.62 2.13
N VAL A 45 4.47 -7.30 1.49
CA VAL A 45 4.65 -7.35 0.03
C VAL A 45 5.75 -8.35 -0.29
N GLN A 46 5.52 -9.14 -1.32
CA GLN A 46 6.51 -10.01 -1.93
C GLN A 46 6.75 -9.52 -3.36
N SER A 47 8.01 -9.29 -3.72
CA SER A 47 8.42 -8.79 -5.04
C SER A 47 9.49 -9.67 -5.67
N VAL A 48 9.75 -9.45 -6.95
CA VAL A 48 10.93 -10.01 -7.61
C VAL A 48 12.22 -9.42 -7.02
N PRO A 49 13.34 -10.18 -6.99
CA PRO A 49 14.61 -9.70 -6.42
C PRO A 49 15.20 -8.48 -7.14
N LYS A 50 14.75 -8.21 -8.37
CA LYS A 50 15.22 -7.13 -9.22
C LYS A 50 14.74 -5.75 -8.76
N GLN A 51 13.61 -5.67 -8.05
CA GLN A 51 13.07 -4.41 -7.55
C GLN A 51 13.64 -4.10 -6.16
N SER A 52 14.12 -2.87 -5.96
CA SER A 52 14.58 -2.45 -4.65
C SER A 52 13.40 -2.08 -3.74
N VAL A 53 13.57 -2.28 -2.43
CA VAL A 53 12.57 -1.89 -1.41
C VAL A 53 12.17 -0.42 -1.52
N SER A 54 13.14 0.44 -1.86
CA SER A 54 12.92 1.88 -2.06
C SER A 54 11.99 2.19 -3.22
N GLU A 55 12.15 1.49 -4.35
CA GLU A 55 11.27 1.64 -5.52
C GLU A 55 9.86 1.16 -5.23
N ILE A 56 9.73 0.03 -4.54
CA ILE A 56 8.45 -0.53 -4.10
C ILE A 56 7.75 0.48 -3.20
N ALA A 57 8.44 0.97 -2.16
CA ALA A 57 7.88 1.94 -1.22
C ALA A 57 7.52 3.28 -1.89
N ARG A 58 8.32 3.75 -2.85
CA ARG A 58 8.04 4.97 -3.64
C ARG A 58 6.79 4.79 -4.49
N THR A 59 6.69 3.67 -5.19
CA THR A 59 5.55 3.35 -6.06
C THR A 59 4.28 3.27 -5.24
N LEU A 60 4.29 2.51 -4.15
CA LEU A 60 3.18 2.41 -3.21
C LEU A 60 2.76 3.79 -2.70
N LYS A 61 3.67 4.56 -2.12
CA LYS A 61 3.36 5.91 -1.61
C LYS A 61 2.83 6.84 -2.70
N SER A 62 3.33 6.76 -3.93
CA SER A 62 2.86 7.60 -5.03
C SER A 62 1.45 7.23 -5.48
N ILE A 63 1.10 5.94 -5.46
CA ILE A 63 -0.23 5.45 -5.81
C ILE A 63 -1.24 5.86 -4.74
N THR A 64 -0.89 5.63 -3.47
CA THR A 64 -1.79 5.90 -2.34
C THR A 64 -1.91 7.38 -1.98
N ALA A 65 -1.04 8.25 -2.52
CA ALA A 65 -1.09 9.69 -2.31
C ALA A 65 -1.86 10.45 -3.40
N LYS A 66 -2.19 9.79 -4.52
CA LYS A 66 -3.15 10.32 -5.49
C LYS A 66 -4.57 10.20 -4.94
#